data_AF-A0A938GVR2-F1
#
_entry.id   AF-A0A938GVR2-F1
#
_cell.length_a   1.000
_cell.length_b   1.000
_cell.length_c   1.000
_cell.angle_alpha   90.00
_cell.angle_beta   90.00
_cell.angle_gamma   90.00
#
_symmetry.space_group_name_H-M   'P 1'
#
loop_
_entity.id
_entity.type
_entity.pdbx_description
1 polymer ?
#
loop_
_entity_poly.entity_id
_entity_poly.type
_entity_poly.pdbx_seq_one_letter_code
_entity_poly.pdbx_strand_id
1 'polypeptide(L)'
;MSYCASRFQTIRRPTVEVKVGTVGVGGTHPIRLQSMTTSDTQEVAATVRQSIALAEVGCEIVRVTAPNVAAARCLRQIRADFTAAGFGHIPLVADIHFLPAAALEAVEHVEKVRINPGNYADKKKFAVREYSDAAYDAELQRLHDAFSPLVKRCRELGRALRIGTNHGSLSDRILNRYGDTPLGMVESALEFLRIAEAHSFRAVILSMKASNPKVMIQAYRLLVERMARENMHYPLHLGVTEAGDGEDGRIKSAIGIGSLLLDGLGDTIRVSLTEDSVYEIPVARALADKAMARWTKPLAAPSPPGDAVDPYHFARRATNPLELGERCSAGSAQPPRVIVRLASADALEGAARNLSSAALKDTPAEGVLVPVRSAGDLGALCAVAAR
;
A
#
# COMPACT_ATOMS: atom_id res chain seq x y z
N MET A 1 20.69 -8.29 -0.69
CA MET A 1 20.87 -6.99 0.02
C MET A 1 19.72 -6.82 1.02
N SER A 2 19.75 -5.83 1.92
CA SER A 2 18.61 -5.56 2.82
C SER A 2 17.55 -4.72 2.10
N TYR A 3 16.27 -4.91 2.44
CA TYR A 3 15.16 -4.10 1.92
C TYR A 3 15.04 -2.71 2.58
N CYS A 4 15.73 -2.51 3.70
CA CYS A 4 15.75 -1.24 4.44
C CYS A 4 17.13 -1.00 5.03
N ALA A 5 17.42 0.25 5.40
CA ALA A 5 18.70 0.63 6.00
C ALA A 5 18.83 0.14 7.46
N SER A 6 17.72 0.07 8.21
CA SER A 6 17.68 -0.49 9.55
C SER A 6 16.31 -1.07 9.85
N ARG A 7 16.29 -2.18 10.60
CA ARG A 7 15.07 -2.79 11.15
C ARG A 7 14.72 -2.28 12.54
N PHE A 8 15.60 -1.49 13.14
CA PHE A 8 15.46 -0.95 14.50
C PHE A 8 15.23 0.56 14.48
N GLN A 9 15.57 1.22 13.37
CA GLN A 9 15.43 2.64 13.18
C GLN A 9 14.67 2.92 11.88
N THR A 10 13.77 3.89 11.93
CA THR A 10 12.98 4.30 10.77
C THR A 10 13.79 5.28 9.94
N ILE A 11 14.47 4.76 8.92
CA ILE A 11 15.37 5.53 8.04
C ILE A 11 14.78 5.53 6.63
N ARG A 12 14.48 6.70 6.08
CA ARG A 12 13.94 6.83 4.73
C ARG A 12 14.88 6.20 3.69
N ARG A 13 14.34 5.34 2.84
CA ARG A 13 15.05 4.79 1.68
C ARG A 13 15.32 5.89 0.65
N PRO A 14 16.57 6.06 0.17
CA PRO A 14 16.87 6.93 -0.96
C PRO A 14 16.20 6.46 -2.25
N THR A 15 15.62 7.39 -3.00
CA THR A 15 15.00 7.14 -4.31
C THR A 15 15.38 8.24 -5.29
N VAL A 16 15.29 7.95 -6.59
CA VAL A 16 15.33 9.00 -7.62
C VAL A 16 14.10 9.90 -7.51
N GLU A 17 14.22 11.15 -7.93
CA GLU A 17 13.06 12.02 -8.06
C GLU A 17 12.30 11.73 -9.37
N VAL A 18 10.98 11.62 -9.27
CA VAL A 18 10.06 11.58 -10.40
C VAL A 18 9.12 12.77 -10.33
N LYS A 19 9.14 13.62 -11.35
CA LYS A 19 8.17 14.72 -11.51
C LYS A 19 6.85 14.18 -12.04
N VAL A 20 5.76 14.48 -11.34
CA VAL A 20 4.39 14.29 -11.80
C VAL A 20 3.81 15.69 -11.99
N GLY A 21 3.88 16.21 -13.22
CA GLY A 21 3.65 17.63 -13.45
C GLY A 21 4.64 18.47 -12.64
N THR A 22 4.14 19.39 -11.82
CA THR A 22 4.95 20.22 -10.91
C THR A 22 5.32 19.50 -9.61
N VAL A 23 4.67 18.39 -9.27
CA VAL A 23 4.83 17.68 -7.99
C VAL A 23 5.99 16.69 -8.05
N GLY A 24 7.00 16.88 -7.21
CA GLY A 24 8.10 15.92 -7.04
C GLY A 24 7.71 14.76 -6.13
N VAL A 25 7.95 13.52 -6.58
CA VAL A 25 7.76 12.28 -5.82
C VAL A 25 9.12 11.57 -5.71
N GLY A 26 9.48 11.10 -4.50
CA GLY A 26 10.79 10.49 -4.25
C GLY A 26 11.89 11.51 -3.94
N GLY A 27 13.14 11.07 -3.95
CA GLY A 27 14.27 11.91 -3.56
C GLY A 27 14.12 12.46 -2.15
N THR A 28 14.21 13.78 -2.00
CA THR A 28 14.07 14.50 -0.73
C THR A 28 12.66 15.07 -0.51
N HIS A 29 11.74 14.90 -1.46
CA HIS A 29 10.37 15.45 -1.37
C HIS A 29 9.57 14.79 -0.24
N PRO A 30 8.61 15.49 0.39
CA PRO A 30 7.71 14.86 1.35
C PRO A 30 6.90 13.73 0.71
N ILE A 31 6.37 12.83 1.55
CA ILE A 31 5.42 11.80 1.08
C ILE A 31 4.20 12.49 0.49
N ARG A 32 3.91 12.23 -0.79
CA ARG A 32 2.78 12.85 -1.49
C ARG A 32 1.47 12.13 -1.26
N LEU A 33 0.40 12.89 -0.97
CA LEU A 33 -0.94 12.38 -0.75
C LEU A 33 -1.73 12.27 -2.06
N GLN A 34 -2.31 11.11 -2.32
CA GLN A 34 -3.16 10.88 -3.50
C GLN A 34 -4.50 10.30 -3.08
N SER A 35 -5.51 10.59 -3.89
CA SER A 35 -6.81 9.93 -3.85
C SER A 35 -7.30 9.69 -5.29
N MET A 36 -8.50 9.14 -5.43
CA MET A 36 -9.08 8.77 -6.72
C MET A 36 -10.55 9.17 -6.77
N THR A 37 -10.99 9.69 -7.92
CA THR A 37 -12.41 9.92 -8.17
C THR A 37 -13.17 8.59 -8.29
N THR A 38 -14.45 8.61 -7.95
CA THR A 38 -15.39 7.49 -8.10
C THR A 38 -16.48 7.78 -9.14
N SER A 39 -16.59 9.03 -9.60
CA SER A 39 -17.46 9.43 -10.70
C SER A 39 -17.12 8.69 -12.00
N ASP A 40 -18.11 8.53 -12.88
CA ASP A 40 -17.85 8.13 -14.27
C ASP A 40 -17.08 9.26 -14.97
N THR A 41 -15.92 8.93 -15.52
CA THR A 41 -15.05 9.88 -16.24
C THR A 41 -15.73 10.52 -17.45
N GLN A 42 -16.72 9.85 -18.05
CA GLN A 42 -17.49 10.43 -19.14
C GLN A 42 -18.47 11.51 -18.67
N GLU A 43 -18.84 11.49 -17.39
CA GLU A 43 -19.55 12.59 -16.72
C GLU A 43 -18.54 13.66 -16.28
N VAL A 44 -18.02 14.40 -17.27
CA VAL A 44 -16.95 15.41 -17.11
C VAL A 44 -17.22 16.34 -15.94
N ALA A 45 -18.41 16.93 -15.87
CA ALA A 45 -18.75 17.90 -14.83
C ALA A 45 -18.73 17.27 -13.43
N ALA A 46 -19.18 16.01 -13.28
CA ALA A 46 -19.14 15.30 -12.00
C ALA A 46 -17.70 15.00 -11.59
N THR A 47 -16.87 14.55 -12.53
CA THR A 47 -15.45 14.24 -12.30
C THR A 47 -14.64 15.48 -11.94
N VAL A 48 -14.92 16.63 -12.58
CA VAL A 48 -14.30 17.91 -12.23
C VAL A 48 -14.70 18.32 -10.81
N ARG A 49 -16.00 18.29 -10.46
CA ARG A 49 -16.45 18.63 -9.10
C ARG A 49 -15.80 17.75 -8.02
N GLN A 50 -15.71 16.44 -8.25
CA GLN A 50 -15.07 15.54 -7.28
C GLN A 50 -13.55 15.76 -7.21
N SER A 51 -12.90 16.06 -8.33
CA SER A 51 -11.47 16.41 -8.36
C SER A 51 -11.18 17.69 -7.57
N ILE A 52 -12.06 18.69 -7.66
CA ILE A 52 -12.02 19.93 -6.87
C ILE A 52 -12.18 19.60 -5.38
N ALA A 53 -13.20 18.83 -5.00
CA ALA A 53 -13.42 18.45 -3.60
C ALA A 53 -12.19 17.73 -3.00
N LEU A 54 -11.55 16.84 -3.76
CA LEU A 54 -10.30 16.19 -3.35
C LEU A 54 -9.16 17.19 -3.17
N ALA A 55 -9.00 18.13 -4.10
CA ALA A 55 -7.98 19.17 -4.01
C ALA A 55 -8.17 20.07 -2.79
N GLU A 56 -9.41 20.46 -2.49
CA GLU A 56 -9.77 21.33 -1.35
C GLU A 56 -9.44 20.70 0.01
N VAL A 57 -9.56 19.38 0.14
CA VAL A 57 -9.12 18.65 1.35
C VAL A 57 -7.62 18.34 1.36
N GLY A 58 -6.88 18.84 0.37
CA GLY A 58 -5.42 18.79 0.29
C GLY A 58 -4.87 17.51 -0.36
N CYS A 59 -5.60 16.89 -1.28
CA CYS A 59 -5.05 15.89 -2.19
C CYS A 59 -4.04 16.55 -3.14
N GLU A 60 -2.83 16.00 -3.24
CA GLU A 60 -1.75 16.59 -4.04
C GLU A 60 -1.69 16.03 -5.47
N ILE A 61 -2.24 14.85 -5.69
CA ILE A 61 -2.30 14.17 -7.00
C ILE A 61 -3.63 13.42 -7.10
N VAL A 62 -4.46 13.79 -8.07
CA VAL A 62 -5.80 13.20 -8.26
C VAL A 62 -5.76 12.13 -9.34
N ARG A 63 -6.29 10.95 -9.04
CA ARG A 63 -6.42 9.86 -10.01
C ARG A 63 -7.85 9.76 -10.55
N VAL A 64 -7.97 9.56 -11.86
CA VAL A 64 -9.23 9.41 -12.58
C VAL A 64 -9.19 8.11 -13.38
N THR A 65 -10.25 7.31 -13.31
CA THR A 65 -10.31 6.06 -14.09
C THR A 65 -10.41 6.35 -15.59
N ALA A 66 -9.78 5.56 -16.45
CA ALA A 66 -9.96 5.69 -17.90
C ALA A 66 -10.08 4.28 -18.50
N PRO A 67 -11.25 3.63 -18.35
CA PRO A 67 -11.41 2.22 -18.69
C PRO A 67 -11.37 1.96 -20.20
N ASN A 68 -11.62 2.98 -21.03
CA ASN A 68 -11.67 2.90 -22.48
C ASN A 68 -11.21 4.22 -23.14
N VAL A 69 -11.10 4.22 -24.47
CA VAL A 69 -10.64 5.40 -25.24
C VAL A 69 -11.60 6.58 -25.12
N ALA A 70 -12.91 6.35 -25.02
CA ALA A 70 -13.89 7.43 -24.87
C ALA A 70 -13.68 8.18 -23.54
N ALA A 71 -13.55 7.44 -22.43
CA ALA A 71 -13.21 8.01 -21.14
C ALA A 71 -11.83 8.69 -21.14
N ALA A 72 -10.84 8.13 -21.84
CA ALA A 72 -9.52 8.75 -21.97
C ALA A 72 -9.58 10.11 -22.70
N ARG A 73 -10.42 10.25 -23.73
CA ARG A 73 -10.64 11.54 -24.43
C ARG A 73 -11.26 12.59 -23.52
N CYS A 74 -12.16 12.19 -22.62
CA CYS A 74 -12.79 13.09 -21.63
C CYS A 74 -11.75 13.74 -20.69
N LEU A 75 -10.59 13.11 -20.47
CA LEU A 75 -9.52 13.68 -19.65
C LEU A 75 -9.03 15.04 -20.16
N ARG A 76 -9.10 15.30 -21.48
CA ARG A 76 -8.75 16.61 -22.05
C ARG A 76 -9.62 17.72 -21.46
N GLN A 77 -10.94 17.53 -21.49
CA GLN A 77 -11.87 18.53 -20.97
C GLN A 77 -11.80 18.61 -19.44
N ILE A 78 -11.69 17.46 -18.75
CA ILE A 78 -11.52 17.43 -17.29
C ILE A 78 -10.28 18.22 -16.86
N ARG A 79 -9.13 18.04 -17.52
CA ARG A 79 -7.91 18.79 -17.25
C ARG A 79 -8.09 20.28 -17.52
N ALA A 80 -8.75 20.66 -18.61
CA ALA A 80 -9.01 22.06 -18.93
C ALA A 80 -9.89 22.73 -17.85
N ASP A 81 -11.03 22.12 -17.52
CA ASP A 81 -11.99 22.66 -16.55
C ASP A 81 -11.41 22.69 -15.13
N PHE A 82 -10.69 21.65 -14.73
CA PHE A 82 -10.02 21.60 -13.42
C PHE A 82 -8.91 22.66 -13.31
N THR A 83 -8.26 23.00 -14.42
CA THR A 83 -7.31 24.14 -14.48
C THR A 83 -8.03 25.47 -14.38
N ALA A 84 -9.11 25.66 -15.15
CA ALA A 84 -9.90 26.89 -15.13
C ALA A 84 -10.52 27.16 -13.74
N ALA A 85 -10.82 26.11 -12.98
CA ALA A 85 -11.26 26.19 -11.59
C ALA A 85 -10.13 26.54 -10.59
N GLY A 86 -8.88 26.76 -11.03
CA GLY A 86 -7.76 27.17 -10.19
C GLY A 86 -6.83 26.04 -9.72
N PHE A 87 -7.12 24.79 -10.08
CA PHE A 87 -6.36 23.62 -9.62
C PHE A 87 -5.38 23.09 -10.69
N GLY A 88 -4.88 23.98 -11.56
CA GLY A 88 -3.88 23.69 -12.60
C GLY A 88 -2.59 23.01 -12.09
N HIS A 89 -2.22 23.30 -10.85
CA HIS A 89 -0.99 22.83 -10.22
C HIS A 89 -1.11 21.40 -9.64
N ILE A 90 -2.32 20.85 -9.52
CA ILE A 90 -2.56 19.49 -9.02
C ILE A 90 -2.59 18.53 -10.21
N PRO A 91 -1.67 17.56 -10.30
CA PRO A 91 -1.60 16.64 -11.42
C PRO A 91 -2.77 15.67 -11.47
N LEU A 92 -3.19 15.32 -12.68
CA LEU A 92 -4.11 14.23 -12.94
C LEU A 92 -3.36 12.95 -13.31
N VAL A 93 -3.92 11.82 -12.88
CA VAL A 93 -3.41 10.49 -13.19
C VAL A 93 -4.48 9.67 -13.86
N ALA A 94 -4.23 9.17 -15.07
CA ALA A 94 -5.13 8.22 -15.72
C ALA A 94 -4.90 6.81 -15.19
N ASP A 95 -5.95 6.16 -14.68
CA ASP A 95 -5.90 4.77 -14.22
C ASP A 95 -6.33 3.79 -15.33
N ILE A 96 -5.35 3.17 -15.98
CA ILE A 96 -5.56 2.23 -17.09
C ILE A 96 -5.41 0.79 -16.59
N HIS A 97 -6.40 -0.05 -16.92
CA HIS A 97 -6.39 -1.46 -16.53
C HIS A 97 -6.13 -2.41 -17.70
N PHE A 98 -6.72 -2.19 -18.89
CA PHE A 98 -6.79 -3.23 -19.94
C PHE A 98 -6.38 -2.80 -21.34
N LEU A 99 -6.47 -1.50 -21.68
CA LEU A 99 -6.41 -1.06 -23.09
C LEU A 99 -5.20 -0.16 -23.35
N PRO A 100 -4.15 -0.66 -24.04
CA PRO A 100 -3.00 0.16 -24.46
C PRO A 100 -3.40 1.40 -25.25
N ALA A 101 -4.42 1.28 -26.11
CA ALA A 101 -4.95 2.42 -26.86
C ALA A 101 -5.53 3.53 -25.96
N ALA A 102 -6.16 3.17 -24.84
CA ALA A 102 -6.65 4.14 -23.86
C ALA A 102 -5.49 4.81 -23.12
N ALA A 103 -4.40 4.09 -22.85
CA ALA A 103 -3.19 4.67 -22.26
C ALA A 103 -2.51 5.68 -23.19
N LEU A 104 -2.41 5.36 -24.48
CA LEU A 104 -1.84 6.25 -25.50
C LEU A 104 -2.70 7.50 -25.74
N GLU A 105 -4.03 7.39 -25.63
CA GLU A 105 -4.89 8.57 -25.65
C GLU A 105 -4.74 9.39 -24.36
N ALA A 106 -4.75 8.73 -23.19
CA ALA A 106 -4.74 9.42 -21.91
C ALA A 106 -3.44 10.21 -21.68
N VAL A 107 -2.28 9.68 -22.08
CA VAL A 107 -0.96 10.30 -21.85
C VAL A 107 -0.82 11.69 -22.49
N GLU A 108 -1.62 11.99 -23.51
CA GLU A 108 -1.68 13.33 -24.12
C GLU A 108 -2.24 14.38 -23.16
N HIS A 109 -3.16 13.97 -22.26
CA HIS A 109 -4.01 14.88 -21.49
C HIS A 109 -3.69 14.95 -20.00
N VAL A 110 -2.86 14.03 -19.48
CA VAL A 110 -2.55 13.94 -18.04
C VAL A 110 -1.05 13.89 -17.77
N GLU A 111 -0.67 14.20 -16.53
CA GLU A 111 0.72 14.24 -16.10
C GLU A 111 1.32 12.85 -15.79
N LYS A 112 0.47 11.86 -15.50
CA LYS A 112 0.90 10.48 -15.20
C LYS A 112 -0.11 9.45 -15.67
N VAL A 113 0.37 8.32 -16.19
CA VAL A 113 -0.47 7.15 -16.49
C VAL A 113 -0.13 6.02 -15.53
N ARG A 114 -1.13 5.41 -14.91
CA ARG A 114 -0.97 4.10 -14.24
C ARG A 114 -1.35 3.00 -15.21
N ILE A 115 -0.50 1.98 -15.28
CA ILE A 115 -0.81 0.69 -15.90
C ILE A 115 -0.80 -0.44 -14.87
N ASN A 116 -1.56 -1.50 -15.16
CA ASN A 116 -1.52 -2.75 -14.41
C ASN A 116 -0.85 -3.83 -15.27
N PRO A 117 0.35 -4.31 -14.89
CA PRO A 117 1.10 -5.31 -15.66
C PRO A 117 0.28 -6.50 -16.13
N GLY A 118 -0.48 -7.13 -15.23
CA GLY A 118 -1.08 -8.43 -15.51
C GLY A 118 -2.23 -8.43 -16.52
N ASN A 119 -2.73 -7.25 -16.90
CA ASN A 119 -3.84 -7.10 -17.85
C ASN A 119 -3.50 -6.16 -19.04
N TYR A 120 -2.27 -5.66 -19.15
CA TYR A 120 -1.92 -4.67 -20.17
C TYR A 120 -1.71 -5.28 -21.56
N ALA A 121 -0.95 -6.37 -21.65
CA ALA A 121 -0.65 -7.07 -22.91
C ALA A 121 -1.28 -8.47 -22.99
N ASP A 122 -1.65 -9.04 -21.82
CA ASP A 122 -2.10 -10.41 -21.69
C ASP A 122 -3.64 -10.48 -21.66
N LYS A 123 -4.23 -11.36 -22.48
CA LYS A 123 -5.63 -11.78 -22.34
C LYS A 123 -5.66 -13.02 -21.46
N LYS A 124 -6.26 -12.94 -20.27
CA LYS A 124 -6.46 -14.12 -19.40
C LYS A 124 -7.21 -15.20 -20.16
N LYS A 125 -6.56 -16.34 -20.42
CA LYS A 125 -7.17 -17.53 -20.99
C LYS A 125 -7.33 -18.64 -19.96
N PHE A 126 -6.86 -18.45 -18.71
CA PHE A 126 -6.96 -19.42 -17.60
C PHE A 126 -6.53 -20.86 -18.00
N ALA A 127 -5.69 -20.98 -19.02
CA ALA A 127 -5.14 -22.25 -19.45
C ALA A 127 -3.90 -22.50 -18.60
N VAL A 128 -3.94 -23.54 -17.77
CA VAL A 128 -2.73 -24.06 -17.11
C VAL A 128 -1.81 -24.57 -18.24
N ARG A 129 -0.67 -23.90 -18.41
CA ARG A 129 0.34 -24.24 -19.40
C ARG A 129 1.68 -24.23 -18.69
N GLU A 130 2.40 -25.35 -18.75
CA GLU A 130 3.83 -25.29 -18.48
C GLU A 130 4.48 -24.44 -19.57
N TYR A 131 5.03 -23.29 -19.18
CA TYR A 131 5.80 -22.46 -20.09
C TYR A 131 7.23 -23.00 -20.12
N SER A 132 7.69 -23.44 -21.29
CA SER A 132 9.13 -23.57 -21.51
C SER A 132 9.80 -22.19 -21.47
N ASP A 133 11.10 -22.13 -21.18
CA ASP A 133 11.83 -20.86 -21.17
C ASP A 133 11.68 -20.09 -22.50
N ALA A 134 11.75 -20.80 -23.63
CA ALA A 134 11.54 -20.19 -24.95
C ALA A 134 10.13 -19.60 -25.14
N ALA A 135 9.08 -20.25 -24.62
CA ALA A 135 7.72 -19.73 -24.67
C ALA A 135 7.57 -18.50 -23.77
N TYR A 136 8.24 -18.49 -22.62
CA TYR A 136 8.26 -17.34 -21.72
C TYR A 136 8.94 -16.13 -22.36
N ASP A 137 10.10 -16.33 -22.98
CA ASP A 137 10.85 -15.27 -23.67
C ASP A 137 10.07 -14.67 -24.83
N ALA A 138 9.32 -15.49 -25.57
CA ALA A 138 8.42 -15.01 -26.63
C ALA A 138 7.32 -14.08 -26.07
N GLU A 139 6.74 -14.41 -24.91
CA GLU A 139 5.76 -13.53 -24.25
C GLU A 139 6.41 -12.26 -23.70
N LEU A 140 7.65 -12.32 -23.20
CA LEU A 140 8.41 -11.12 -22.82
C LEU A 140 8.64 -10.19 -24.02
N GLN A 141 8.94 -10.75 -25.20
CA GLN A 141 9.10 -9.95 -26.42
C GLN A 141 7.79 -9.30 -26.85
N ARG A 142 6.67 -10.04 -26.82
CA ARG A 142 5.33 -9.47 -27.09
C ARG A 142 4.99 -8.34 -26.13
N LEU A 143 5.30 -8.54 -24.84
CA LEU A 143 5.11 -7.52 -23.82
C LEU A 143 5.95 -6.27 -24.12
N HIS A 144 7.23 -6.47 -24.46
CA HIS A 144 8.14 -5.39 -24.84
C HIS A 144 7.55 -4.58 -26.00
N ASP A 145 7.09 -5.23 -27.06
CA ASP A 145 6.55 -4.56 -28.25
C ASP A 145 5.24 -3.81 -27.96
N ALA A 146 4.39 -4.37 -27.11
CA ALA A 146 3.11 -3.75 -26.72
C ALA A 146 3.28 -2.55 -25.77
N PHE A 147 4.27 -2.59 -24.86
CA PHE A 147 4.47 -1.57 -23.85
C PHE A 147 5.40 -0.43 -24.30
N SER A 148 6.39 -0.73 -25.15
CA SER A 148 7.36 0.24 -25.67
C SER A 148 6.74 1.53 -26.23
N PRO A 149 5.63 1.50 -27.01
CA PRO A 149 5.01 2.72 -27.54
C PRO A 149 4.62 3.70 -26.43
N LEU A 150 4.02 3.21 -25.35
CA LEU A 150 3.61 4.05 -24.22
C LEU A 150 4.83 4.64 -23.50
N VAL A 151 5.87 3.84 -23.28
CA VAL A 151 7.12 4.29 -22.64
C VAL A 151 7.77 5.41 -23.44
N LYS A 152 7.93 5.21 -24.75
CA LYS A 152 8.49 6.23 -25.65
C LYS A 152 7.66 7.50 -25.63
N ARG A 153 6.33 7.37 -25.69
CA ARG A 153 5.42 8.52 -25.67
C ARG A 153 5.45 9.27 -24.34
N CYS A 154 5.49 8.57 -23.21
CA CYS A 154 5.69 9.18 -21.89
C CYS A 154 7.00 9.97 -21.85
N ARG A 155 8.08 9.41 -22.40
CA ARG A 155 9.40 10.08 -22.46
C ARG A 155 9.36 11.36 -23.30
N GLU A 156 8.77 11.30 -24.50
CA GLU A 156 8.62 12.45 -25.40
C GLU A 156 7.84 13.61 -24.77
N LEU A 157 6.76 13.27 -24.06
CA LEU A 157 5.87 14.25 -23.43
C LEU A 157 6.31 14.66 -22.01
N GLY A 158 7.38 14.06 -21.47
CA GLY A 158 7.79 14.28 -20.08
C GLY A 158 6.75 13.83 -19.05
N ARG A 159 5.96 12.78 -19.34
CA ARG A 159 4.96 12.21 -18.43
C ARG A 159 5.57 11.14 -17.55
N ALA A 160 5.05 11.01 -16.33
CA ALA A 160 5.40 9.92 -15.45
C ALA A 160 4.54 8.67 -15.72
N LEU A 161 5.04 7.52 -15.32
CA LEU A 161 4.31 6.26 -15.37
C LEU A 161 4.28 5.62 -13.98
N ARG A 162 3.14 5.00 -13.63
CA ARG A 162 3.07 4.09 -12.49
C ARG A 162 2.85 2.66 -12.96
N ILE A 163 3.81 1.78 -12.67
CA ILE A 163 3.66 0.32 -12.87
C ILE A 163 3.09 -0.24 -11.57
N GLY A 164 1.80 -0.60 -11.58
CA GLY A 164 1.09 -0.97 -10.37
C GLY A 164 0.50 -2.37 -10.44
N THR A 165 1.19 -3.33 -9.85
CA THR A 165 0.76 -4.72 -9.73
C THR A 165 -0.23 -4.89 -8.59
N ASN A 166 -1.37 -5.50 -8.90
CA ASN A 166 -2.35 -5.93 -7.90
C ASN A 166 -2.34 -7.47 -7.79
N HIS A 167 -2.38 -7.99 -6.57
CA HIS A 167 -2.34 -9.45 -6.32
C HIS A 167 -3.41 -10.21 -7.10
N GLY A 168 -4.68 -9.77 -7.07
CA GLY A 168 -5.78 -10.43 -7.78
C GLY A 168 -5.76 -10.33 -9.32
N SER A 169 -4.75 -9.69 -9.92
CA SER A 169 -4.71 -9.44 -11.37
C SER A 169 -3.34 -9.75 -11.99
N LEU A 170 -2.62 -10.75 -11.47
CA LEU A 170 -1.42 -11.26 -12.15
C LEU A 170 -1.79 -11.87 -13.52
N SER A 171 -0.86 -11.79 -14.48
CA SER A 171 -1.04 -12.40 -15.80
C SER A 171 -0.87 -13.92 -15.72
N ASP A 172 -1.45 -14.62 -16.70
CA ASP A 172 -1.36 -16.08 -16.78
C ASP A 172 0.10 -16.56 -16.80
N ARG A 173 0.99 -15.89 -17.53
CA ARG A 173 2.43 -16.20 -17.58
C ARG A 173 3.08 -16.15 -16.19
N ILE A 174 2.81 -15.09 -15.44
CA ILE A 174 3.36 -14.91 -14.09
C ILE A 174 2.79 -15.95 -13.13
N LEU A 175 1.48 -16.20 -13.20
CA LEU A 175 0.82 -17.20 -12.36
C LEU A 175 1.39 -18.61 -12.61
N ASN A 176 1.62 -19.00 -13.86
CA ASN A 176 2.17 -20.32 -14.17
C ASN A 176 3.65 -20.46 -13.75
N ARG A 177 4.47 -19.39 -13.83
CA ARG A 177 5.91 -19.46 -13.50
C ARG A 177 6.23 -19.25 -12.02
N TYR A 178 5.52 -18.33 -11.37
CA TYR A 178 5.84 -17.88 -10.00
C TYR A 178 4.69 -18.08 -9.00
N GLY A 179 3.52 -18.51 -9.47
CA GLY A 179 2.31 -18.64 -8.66
C GLY A 179 1.69 -17.30 -8.27
N ASP A 180 0.55 -17.38 -7.59
CA ASP A 180 -0.09 -16.24 -6.93
C ASP A 180 0.64 -15.91 -5.63
N THR A 181 1.84 -15.33 -5.76
CA THR A 181 2.78 -15.09 -4.65
C THR A 181 3.33 -13.66 -4.65
N PRO A 182 3.89 -13.18 -3.51
CA PRO A 182 4.63 -11.92 -3.49
C PRO A 182 5.75 -11.87 -4.54
N LEU A 183 6.42 -12.98 -4.82
CA LEU A 183 7.43 -13.07 -5.88
C LEU A 183 6.81 -12.84 -7.26
N GLY A 184 5.68 -13.48 -7.56
CA GLY A 184 4.95 -13.26 -8.82
C GLY A 184 4.56 -11.78 -9.01
N MET A 185 4.11 -11.11 -7.94
CA MET A 185 3.82 -9.67 -7.99
C MET A 185 5.05 -8.84 -8.35
N VAL A 186 6.20 -9.15 -7.76
CA VAL A 186 7.47 -8.45 -7.97
C VAL A 186 7.97 -8.66 -9.39
N GLU A 187 8.04 -9.91 -9.87
CA GLU A 187 8.51 -10.19 -11.23
C GLU A 187 7.60 -9.56 -12.28
N SER A 188 6.28 -9.56 -12.06
CA SER A 188 5.33 -8.89 -12.95
C SER A 188 5.63 -7.38 -13.10
N ALA A 189 6.07 -6.71 -12.05
CA ALA A 189 6.45 -5.30 -12.13
C ALA A 189 7.84 -5.11 -12.75
N LEU A 190 8.81 -5.99 -12.40
CA LEU A 190 10.18 -5.90 -12.90
C LEU A 190 10.27 -6.13 -14.41
N GLU A 191 9.43 -6.99 -14.99
CA GLU A 191 9.33 -7.14 -16.46
C GLU A 191 9.08 -5.80 -17.16
N PHE A 192 8.08 -5.05 -16.70
CA PHE A 192 7.75 -3.74 -17.26
C PHE A 192 8.83 -2.69 -16.93
N LEU A 193 9.41 -2.75 -15.74
CA LEU A 193 10.45 -1.81 -15.32
C LEU A 193 11.73 -1.97 -16.15
N ARG A 194 12.14 -3.21 -16.45
CA ARG A 194 13.29 -3.51 -17.33
C ARG A 194 13.06 -3.00 -18.75
N ILE A 195 11.82 -3.07 -19.27
CA ILE A 195 11.48 -2.44 -20.56
C ILE A 195 11.63 -0.91 -20.48
N ALA A 196 11.18 -0.28 -19.39
CA ALA A 196 11.36 1.16 -19.20
C ALA A 196 12.85 1.56 -19.15
N GLU A 197 13.70 0.82 -18.43
CA GLU A 197 15.15 1.01 -18.40
C GLU A 197 15.79 0.82 -19.78
N ALA A 198 15.35 -0.17 -20.57
CA ALA A 198 15.85 -0.38 -21.94
C ALA A 198 15.58 0.83 -22.85
N HIS A 199 14.50 1.58 -22.61
CA HIS A 199 14.21 2.85 -23.29
C HIS A 199 14.77 4.08 -22.56
N SER A 200 15.65 3.90 -21.58
CA SER A 200 16.22 4.96 -20.74
C SER A 200 15.15 5.87 -20.11
N PHE A 201 14.00 5.30 -19.76
CA PHE A 201 12.88 6.02 -19.17
C PHE A 201 12.79 5.77 -17.67
N ARG A 202 13.15 6.79 -16.88
CA ARG A 202 13.23 6.70 -15.41
C ARG A 202 12.14 7.45 -14.64
N ALA A 203 11.18 8.05 -15.34
CA ALA A 203 10.03 8.70 -14.70
C ALA A 203 8.96 7.66 -14.29
N VAL A 204 9.36 6.67 -13.49
CA VAL A 204 8.56 5.50 -13.11
C VAL A 204 8.34 5.47 -11.60
N ILE A 205 7.11 5.17 -11.17
CA ILE A 205 6.73 4.91 -9.78
C ILE A 205 6.17 3.49 -9.69
N LEU A 206 6.50 2.74 -8.64
CA LEU A 206 6.05 1.35 -8.48
C LEU A 206 5.02 1.20 -7.37
N SER A 207 4.09 0.26 -7.52
CA SER A 207 3.21 -0.16 -6.42
C SER A 207 2.90 -1.64 -6.46
N MET A 208 2.89 -2.28 -5.29
CA MET A 208 2.43 -3.65 -5.05
C MET A 208 1.20 -3.59 -4.15
N LYS A 209 -0.01 -3.78 -4.66
CA LYS A 209 -1.23 -3.73 -3.83
C LYS A 209 -1.81 -5.12 -3.62
N ALA A 210 -2.17 -5.41 -2.38
CA ALA A 210 -2.92 -6.60 -1.99
C ALA A 210 -3.95 -6.23 -0.92
N SER A 211 -5.06 -6.98 -0.87
CA SER A 211 -6.07 -6.80 0.18
C SER A 211 -5.62 -7.40 1.50
N ASN A 212 -4.66 -8.34 1.48
CA ASN A 212 -3.98 -8.83 2.68
C ASN A 212 -2.72 -7.98 2.96
N PRO A 213 -2.68 -7.23 4.08
CA PRO A 213 -1.51 -6.41 4.41
C PRO A 213 -0.20 -7.20 4.51
N LYS A 214 -0.23 -8.48 4.92
CA LYS A 214 0.97 -9.31 5.01
C LYS A 214 1.63 -9.51 3.64
N VAL A 215 0.81 -9.87 2.64
CA VAL A 215 1.25 -10.06 1.26
C VAL A 215 1.78 -8.75 0.67
N MET A 216 1.07 -7.65 0.89
CA MET A 216 1.51 -6.32 0.47
C MET A 216 2.88 -5.97 1.03
N ILE A 217 3.07 -6.10 2.35
CA ILE A 217 4.33 -5.76 3.03
C ILE A 217 5.48 -6.62 2.46
N GLN A 218 5.28 -7.93 2.35
CA GLN A 218 6.27 -8.84 1.78
C GLN A 218 6.65 -8.47 0.35
N ALA A 219 5.66 -8.17 -0.50
CA ALA A 219 5.90 -7.82 -1.89
C ALA A 219 6.72 -6.52 -2.03
N TYR A 220 6.46 -5.47 -1.24
CA TYR A 220 7.29 -4.26 -1.27
C TYR A 220 8.71 -4.50 -0.79
N ARG A 221 8.89 -5.25 0.31
CA ARG A 221 10.22 -5.56 0.85
C ARG A 221 11.04 -6.35 -0.17
N LEU A 222 10.43 -7.36 -0.81
CA LEU A 222 11.05 -8.15 -1.86
C LEU A 222 11.34 -7.30 -3.11
N LEU A 223 10.41 -6.42 -3.52
CA LEU A 223 10.61 -5.52 -4.65
C LEU A 223 11.85 -4.64 -4.46
N VAL A 224 11.98 -4.02 -3.28
CA VAL A 224 13.13 -3.16 -2.96
C VAL A 224 14.43 -3.95 -2.98
N GLU A 225 14.42 -5.16 -2.42
CA GLU A 225 15.58 -6.05 -2.44
C GLU A 225 16.02 -6.40 -3.87
N ARG A 226 15.07 -6.76 -4.74
CA ARG A 226 15.34 -7.09 -6.14
C ARG A 226 15.82 -5.88 -6.95
N MET A 227 15.15 -4.73 -6.78
CA MET A 227 15.58 -3.48 -7.40
C MET A 227 17.00 -3.12 -6.98
N ALA A 228 17.38 -3.30 -5.71
CA ALA A 228 18.73 -3.01 -5.24
C ALA A 228 19.80 -3.90 -5.91
N ARG A 229 19.49 -5.18 -6.20
CA ARG A 229 20.39 -6.08 -6.94
C ARG A 229 20.65 -5.60 -8.37
N GLU A 230 19.66 -4.97 -8.99
CA GLU A 230 19.74 -4.42 -10.34
C GLU A 230 20.08 -2.91 -10.34
N ASN A 231 20.51 -2.35 -9.20
CA ASN A 231 20.84 -0.94 -8.99
C ASN A 231 19.73 0.05 -9.39
N MET A 232 18.48 -0.33 -9.14
CA MET A 232 17.29 0.49 -9.39
C MET A 232 16.76 1.11 -8.10
N HIS A 233 16.49 2.42 -8.10
CA HIS A 233 16.11 3.17 -6.90
C HIS A 233 14.83 3.98 -7.08
N TYR A 234 13.76 3.33 -7.58
CA TYR A 234 12.50 4.01 -7.91
C TYR A 234 11.61 4.34 -6.71
N PRO A 235 10.79 5.42 -6.78
CA PRO A 235 9.79 5.76 -5.78
C PRO A 235 8.68 4.73 -5.66
N LEU A 236 8.11 4.62 -4.46
CA LEU A 236 7.04 3.67 -4.13
C LEU A 236 5.72 4.40 -3.83
N HIS A 237 4.65 3.97 -4.50
CA HIS A 237 3.28 4.35 -4.18
C HIS A 237 2.61 3.29 -3.30
N LEU A 238 2.41 3.59 -2.01
CA LEU A 238 1.79 2.65 -1.08
C LEU A 238 0.27 2.77 -1.06
N GLY A 239 -0.39 1.63 -0.87
CA GLY A 239 -1.82 1.60 -0.56
C GLY A 239 -2.31 0.17 -0.45
N VAL A 240 -3.15 -0.09 0.55
CA VAL A 240 -3.91 -1.34 0.67
C VAL A 240 -5.11 -1.23 -0.27
N THR A 241 -5.41 -2.29 -1.04
CA THR A 241 -6.65 -2.34 -1.84
C THR A 241 -7.76 -2.93 -0.99
N GLU A 242 -9.01 -2.53 -1.23
CA GLU A 242 -10.18 -3.05 -0.51
C GLU A 242 -9.97 -3.01 1.01
N ALA A 243 -9.65 -1.81 1.53
CA ALA A 243 -9.38 -1.69 2.96
C ALA A 243 -10.67 -1.94 3.78
N GLY A 244 -11.82 -1.60 3.23
CA GLY A 244 -13.11 -1.66 3.89
C GLY A 244 -13.62 -0.26 4.21
N ASP A 245 -14.70 -0.21 4.98
CA ASP A 245 -15.36 1.01 5.44
C ASP A 245 -14.89 1.37 6.87
N GLY A 246 -15.05 2.64 7.23
CA GLY A 246 -14.95 3.11 8.61
C GLY A 246 -13.62 2.80 9.28
N GLU A 247 -13.70 2.36 10.54
CA GLU A 247 -12.53 2.14 11.38
C GLU A 247 -11.69 0.94 10.90
N ASP A 248 -12.33 -0.14 10.45
CA ASP A 248 -11.65 -1.33 9.91
C ASP A 248 -10.77 -0.99 8.71
N GLY A 249 -11.30 -0.18 7.78
CA GLY A 249 -10.53 0.30 6.62
C GLY A 249 -9.32 1.16 7.02
N ARG A 250 -9.48 1.98 8.06
CA ARG A 250 -8.40 2.83 8.61
C ARG A 250 -7.34 1.99 9.31
N ILE A 251 -7.73 1.05 10.16
CA ILE A 251 -6.83 0.13 10.86
C ILE A 251 -6.03 -0.70 9.86
N LYS A 252 -6.71 -1.31 8.89
CA LYS A 252 -6.07 -2.13 7.85
C LYS A 252 -5.09 -1.34 7.01
N SER A 253 -5.44 -0.10 6.64
CA SER A 253 -4.55 0.82 5.94
C SER A 253 -3.35 1.23 6.79
N ALA A 254 -3.55 1.52 8.08
CA ALA A 254 -2.47 1.85 9.01
C ALA A 254 -1.50 0.68 9.21
N ILE A 255 -1.99 -0.56 9.27
CA ILE A 255 -1.14 -1.76 9.34
C ILE A 255 -0.31 -1.90 8.08
N GLY A 256 -0.93 -1.87 6.89
CA GLY A 256 -0.23 -2.09 5.62
C GLY A 256 0.75 -0.96 5.27
N ILE A 257 0.24 0.28 5.20
CA ILE A 257 1.03 1.47 4.82
C ILE A 257 2.01 1.84 5.94
N GLY A 258 1.54 1.88 7.19
CA GLY A 258 2.35 2.29 8.33
C GLY A 258 3.55 1.37 8.59
N SER A 259 3.40 0.05 8.40
CA SER A 259 4.53 -0.88 8.54
C SER A 259 5.65 -0.57 7.54
N LEU A 260 5.31 -0.29 6.29
CA LEU A 260 6.30 0.04 5.25
C LEU A 260 6.92 1.42 5.46
N LEU A 261 6.13 2.41 5.89
CA LEU A 261 6.66 3.72 6.25
C LEU A 261 7.66 3.63 7.42
N LEU A 262 7.41 2.73 8.38
CA LEU A 262 8.35 2.46 9.48
C LEU A 262 9.64 1.78 9.01
N ASP A 263 9.58 0.96 7.96
CA ASP A 263 10.75 0.41 7.26
C ASP A 263 11.50 1.48 6.44
N GLY A 264 10.97 2.71 6.35
CA GLY A 264 11.52 3.78 5.52
C GLY A 264 11.09 3.73 4.05
N LEU A 265 10.10 2.91 3.72
CA LEU A 265 9.63 2.69 2.36
C LEU A 265 8.35 3.51 2.11
N GLY A 266 8.30 4.24 1.00
CA GLY A 266 7.11 4.99 0.57
C GLY A 266 7.41 6.44 0.23
N ASP A 267 6.97 6.88 -0.94
CA ASP A 267 7.21 8.24 -1.44
C ASP A 267 5.89 8.95 -1.80
N THR A 268 4.83 8.16 -1.96
CA THR A 268 3.48 8.65 -2.11
C THR A 268 2.51 7.58 -1.61
N ILE A 269 1.35 7.99 -1.10
CA ILE A 269 0.39 7.07 -0.50
C ILE A 269 -1.03 7.35 -0.98
N ARG A 270 -1.85 6.30 -0.99
CA ARG A 270 -3.31 6.38 -1.08
C ARG A 270 -3.93 5.38 -0.10
N VAL A 271 -4.77 5.87 0.79
CA VAL A 271 -5.71 5.05 1.58
C VAL A 271 -6.91 4.73 0.68
N SER A 272 -7.42 3.50 0.65
CA SER A 272 -8.52 3.12 -0.24
C SER A 272 -9.73 2.66 0.58
N LEU A 273 -10.61 3.60 0.92
CA LEU A 273 -11.83 3.36 1.70
C LEU A 273 -13.01 3.09 0.77
N THR A 274 -14.09 2.51 1.32
CA THR A 274 -15.38 2.37 0.63
C THR A 274 -16.28 3.60 0.79
N GLU A 275 -15.81 4.64 1.49
CA GLU A 275 -16.48 5.93 1.69
C GLU A 275 -16.20 6.91 0.54
N ASP A 276 -16.75 8.14 0.65
CA ASP A 276 -16.33 9.25 -0.22
C ASP A 276 -14.79 9.44 -0.13
N SER A 277 -14.16 9.56 -1.29
CA SER A 277 -12.73 9.67 -1.47
C SER A 277 -12.08 10.80 -0.66
N VAL A 278 -12.84 11.87 -0.33
CA VAL A 278 -12.33 12.96 0.54
C VAL A 278 -11.91 12.46 1.92
N TYR A 279 -12.56 11.42 2.44
CA TYR A 279 -12.23 10.82 3.75
C TYR A 279 -10.93 10.00 3.72
N GLU A 280 -10.41 9.66 2.54
CA GLU A 280 -9.10 8.99 2.41
C GLU A 280 -7.94 9.93 2.83
N ILE A 281 -8.08 11.24 2.55
CA ILE A 281 -6.99 12.21 2.67
C ILE A 281 -6.56 12.47 4.13
N PRO A 282 -7.47 12.70 5.10
CA PRO A 282 -7.07 12.89 6.49
C PRO A 282 -6.28 11.71 7.06
N VAL A 283 -6.68 10.48 6.71
CA VAL A 283 -6.01 9.25 7.15
C VAL A 283 -4.62 9.14 6.53
N ALA A 284 -4.52 9.40 5.22
CA ALA A 284 -3.24 9.41 4.52
C ALA A 284 -2.29 10.46 5.13
N ARG A 285 -2.78 11.68 5.35
CA ARG A 285 -2.01 12.77 5.97
C ARG A 285 -1.45 12.37 7.33
N ALA A 286 -2.28 11.82 8.22
CA ALA A 286 -1.84 11.37 9.54
C ALA A 286 -0.72 10.31 9.49
N LEU A 287 -0.77 9.38 8.53
CA LEU A 287 0.28 8.39 8.32
C LEU A 287 1.57 9.02 7.78
N ALA A 288 1.46 9.90 6.77
CA ALA A 288 2.59 10.59 6.16
C ALA A 288 3.32 11.48 7.18
N ASP A 289 2.58 12.33 7.91
CA ASP A 289 3.16 13.25 8.89
C ASP A 289 3.92 12.49 9.99
N LYS A 290 3.35 11.38 10.48
CA LYS A 290 4.01 10.52 11.48
C LYS A 290 5.29 9.88 10.96
N ALA A 291 5.33 9.50 9.68
CA ALA A 291 6.53 8.95 9.05
C ALA A 291 7.60 10.03 8.85
N MET A 292 7.23 11.19 8.30
CA MET A 292 8.13 12.32 8.10
C MET A 292 8.74 12.81 9.42
N ALA A 293 7.94 12.90 10.48
CA ALA A 293 8.42 13.25 11.82
C ALA A 293 9.38 12.21 12.43
N ARG A 294 9.35 10.96 11.96
CA ARG A 294 10.30 9.92 12.39
C ARG A 294 11.58 9.92 11.55
N TRP A 295 11.49 10.15 10.25
CA TRP A 295 12.65 10.18 9.34
C TRP A 295 13.59 11.36 9.58
N THR A 296 13.12 12.41 10.26
CA THR A 296 13.93 13.58 10.64
C THR A 296 14.67 13.40 11.97
N LYS A 297 14.39 12.33 12.74
CA LYS A 297 15.06 12.11 14.03
C LYS A 297 16.49 11.62 13.82
N PRO A 298 17.45 12.07 14.66
CA PRO A 298 18.81 11.55 14.63
C PRO A 298 18.82 10.03 14.82
N LEU A 299 19.71 9.35 14.10
CA LEU A 299 19.95 7.92 14.29
C LEU A 299 20.45 7.71 15.73
N ALA A 300 19.81 6.78 16.45
CA ALA A 300 20.32 6.32 17.73
C ALA A 300 21.56 5.41 17.51
N ALA A 301 22.19 4.97 18.60
CA ALA A 301 23.35 4.07 18.59
C ALA A 301 23.17 2.84 17.65
N PRO A 302 24.26 2.21 17.17
CA PRO A 302 24.19 1.22 16.11
C PRO A 302 23.24 0.07 16.43
N SER A 303 22.55 -0.41 15.39
CA SER A 303 21.66 -1.56 15.47
C SER A 303 22.45 -2.81 15.92
N PRO A 304 21.87 -3.67 16.78
CA PRO A 304 22.52 -4.92 17.17
C PRO A 304 22.81 -5.79 15.93
N PRO A 305 23.93 -6.54 15.92
CA PRO A 305 24.31 -7.33 14.76
C PRO A 305 23.37 -8.53 14.60
N GLY A 306 22.79 -8.63 13.41
CA GLY A 306 22.01 -9.80 12.99
C GLY A 306 20.65 -9.88 13.64
N ASP A 307 19.62 -10.10 12.83
CA ASP A 307 18.33 -10.52 13.34
C ASP A 307 17.90 -11.75 12.53
N ALA A 308 17.53 -12.81 13.26
CA ALA A 308 17.20 -14.12 12.72
C ALA A 308 15.84 -14.18 12.00
N VAL A 309 15.09 -13.07 11.95
CA VAL A 309 13.80 -12.98 11.26
C VAL A 309 14.01 -12.80 9.76
N ASP A 310 13.49 -13.76 8.99
CA ASP A 310 13.26 -13.60 7.55
C ASP A 310 12.19 -12.52 7.30
N PRO A 311 12.53 -11.38 6.69
CA PRO A 311 11.59 -10.30 6.47
C PRO A 311 10.76 -10.45 5.19
N TYR A 312 11.09 -11.44 4.35
CA TYR A 312 10.48 -11.69 3.04
C TYR A 312 9.44 -12.81 3.13
N HIS A 313 9.64 -13.77 4.02
CA HIS A 313 8.70 -14.87 4.25
C HIS A 313 8.12 -14.82 5.66
N PHE A 314 6.81 -15.02 5.75
CA PHE A 314 6.13 -15.10 7.04
C PHE A 314 6.22 -16.54 7.56
N ALA A 315 6.85 -16.70 8.71
CA ALA A 315 6.70 -17.87 9.56
C ALA A 315 6.16 -17.41 10.92
N ARG A 316 5.14 -18.11 11.44
CA ARG A 316 4.67 -17.84 12.80
C ARG A 316 5.79 -18.21 13.77
N ARG A 317 6.19 -17.25 14.61
CA ARG A 317 7.20 -17.50 15.65
C ARG A 317 6.73 -18.64 16.57
N ALA A 318 7.60 -19.62 16.79
CA ALA A 318 7.38 -20.65 17.80
C ALA A 318 7.35 -20.00 19.19
N THR A 319 6.31 -20.30 19.95
CA THR A 319 6.13 -19.79 21.31
C THR A 319 5.71 -20.94 22.20
N ASN A 320 6.23 -20.98 23.42
CA ASN A 320 5.70 -21.87 24.45
C ASN A 320 4.31 -21.38 24.86
N PRO A 321 3.30 -22.26 24.94
CA PRO A 321 2.01 -21.88 25.51
C PRO A 321 2.20 -21.50 26.98
N LEU A 322 1.44 -20.50 27.41
CA LEU A 322 1.34 -20.04 28.78
C LEU A 322 -0.09 -20.28 29.25
N GLU A 323 -0.22 -21.05 30.32
CA GLU A 323 -1.48 -21.23 31.03
C GLU A 323 -1.65 -20.05 31.99
N LEU A 324 -2.67 -19.21 31.73
CA LEU A 324 -3.02 -18.04 32.55
C LEU A 324 -4.12 -18.38 33.57
N GLY A 325 -4.83 -19.48 33.39
CA GLY A 325 -5.84 -20.02 34.30
C GLY A 325 -6.53 -21.24 33.70
N GLU A 326 -7.43 -21.88 34.44
CA GLU A 326 -8.08 -23.16 34.04
C GLU A 326 -8.77 -23.12 32.67
N ARG A 327 -9.23 -21.94 32.25
CA ARG A 327 -9.92 -21.72 30.97
C ARG A 327 -9.23 -20.70 30.05
N CYS A 328 -8.02 -20.27 30.40
CA CYS A 328 -7.31 -19.23 29.67
C CYS A 328 -5.88 -19.67 29.37
N SER A 329 -5.63 -20.07 28.13
CA SER A 329 -4.30 -20.34 27.61
C SER A 329 -3.95 -19.34 26.50
N ALA A 330 -2.69 -18.91 26.49
CA ALA A 330 -2.13 -18.02 25.48
C ALA A 330 -0.95 -18.72 24.80
N GLY A 331 -0.93 -18.80 23.47
CA GLY A 331 0.15 -19.47 22.79
C GLY A 331 -0.06 -19.67 21.30
N SER A 332 0.85 -20.42 20.68
CA SER A 332 0.83 -20.70 19.24
C SER A 332 -0.37 -21.54 18.79
N ALA A 333 -1.03 -22.30 19.67
CA ALA A 333 -2.23 -23.05 19.31
C ALA A 333 -3.53 -22.24 19.50
N GLN A 334 -3.46 -21.06 20.12
CA GLN A 334 -4.63 -20.28 20.53
C GLN A 334 -4.86 -19.06 19.63
N PRO A 335 -6.11 -18.61 19.47
CA PRO A 335 -6.38 -17.31 18.86
C PRO A 335 -5.78 -16.17 19.70
N PRO A 336 -5.54 -14.97 19.12
CA PRO A 336 -5.15 -13.81 19.90
C PRO A 336 -6.15 -13.53 21.02
N ARG A 337 -5.66 -13.45 22.25
CA ARG A 337 -6.47 -13.19 23.46
C ARG A 337 -6.48 -11.70 23.76
N VAL A 338 -7.64 -11.14 24.08
CA VAL A 338 -7.75 -9.74 24.51
C VAL A 338 -7.65 -9.66 26.03
N ILE A 339 -6.53 -9.11 26.53
CA ILE A 339 -6.30 -8.88 27.96
C ILE A 339 -6.32 -7.37 28.22
N VAL A 340 -7.19 -6.93 29.11
CA VAL A 340 -7.34 -5.51 29.44
C VAL A 340 -6.53 -5.18 30.69
N ARG A 341 -5.68 -4.17 30.62
CA ARG A 341 -4.92 -3.70 31.79
C ARG A 341 -5.74 -2.70 32.60
N LEU A 342 -5.86 -2.94 33.90
CA LEU A 342 -6.51 -2.02 34.83
C LEU A 342 -5.55 -0.93 35.30
N ALA A 343 -6.10 0.22 35.68
CA ALA A 343 -5.34 1.31 36.28
C ALA A 343 -4.87 1.00 37.72
N SER A 344 -5.71 0.31 38.50
CA SER A 344 -5.47 -0.11 39.89
C SER A 344 -6.24 -1.40 40.22
N ALA A 345 -5.95 -2.01 41.36
CA ALA A 345 -6.69 -3.18 41.86
C ALA A 345 -8.15 -2.86 42.22
N ASP A 346 -8.43 -1.67 42.75
CA ASP A 346 -9.79 -1.24 43.11
C ASP A 346 -10.74 -1.16 41.91
N ALA A 347 -10.20 -0.97 40.70
CA ALA A 347 -10.99 -0.94 39.46
C ALA A 347 -11.48 -2.32 39.03
N LEU A 348 -11.03 -3.40 39.67
CA LEU A 348 -11.29 -4.78 39.26
C LEU A 348 -12.78 -5.12 39.27
N GLU A 349 -13.51 -4.75 40.32
CA GLU A 349 -14.93 -5.08 40.43
C GLU A 349 -15.77 -4.36 39.35
N GLY A 350 -15.45 -3.08 39.09
CA GLY A 350 -16.08 -2.31 38.03
C GLY A 350 -15.77 -2.85 36.63
N ALA A 351 -14.50 -3.21 36.39
CA ALA A 351 -14.08 -3.82 35.14
C ALA A 351 -14.76 -5.18 34.91
N ALA A 352 -14.81 -6.05 35.93
CA ALA A 352 -15.47 -7.35 35.84
C ALA A 352 -16.95 -7.24 35.44
N ARG A 353 -17.67 -6.25 36.00
CA ARG A 353 -19.06 -5.94 35.61
C ARG A 353 -19.20 -5.46 34.16
N ASN A 354 -18.27 -4.64 33.69
CA ASN A 354 -18.30 -4.13 32.31
C ASN A 354 -17.93 -5.22 31.30
N LEU A 355 -16.99 -6.10 31.66
CA LEU A 355 -16.55 -7.22 30.83
C LEU A 355 -17.63 -8.29 30.65
N SER A 356 -18.52 -8.45 31.63
CA SER A 356 -19.69 -9.32 31.53
C SER A 356 -20.91 -8.66 30.86
N SER A 357 -20.80 -7.39 30.45
CA SER A 357 -21.89 -6.67 29.80
C SER A 357 -22.06 -7.04 28.32
N ALA A 358 -23.28 -6.89 27.81
CA ALA A 358 -23.60 -7.17 26.40
C ALA A 358 -22.89 -6.23 25.40
N ALA A 359 -22.26 -5.14 25.85
CA ALA A 359 -21.56 -4.19 24.99
C ALA A 359 -20.28 -4.76 24.37
N LEU A 360 -19.72 -5.84 24.92
CA LEU A 360 -18.51 -6.51 24.42
C LEU A 360 -18.82 -7.86 23.75
N LYS A 361 -20.06 -8.10 23.34
CA LYS A 361 -20.51 -9.40 22.81
C LYS A 361 -19.67 -9.89 21.62
N ASP A 362 -19.20 -8.97 20.78
CA ASP A 362 -18.43 -9.29 19.57
C ASP A 362 -16.91 -9.38 19.81
N THR A 363 -16.41 -8.87 20.94
CA THR A 363 -14.98 -8.93 21.32
C THR A 363 -14.84 -8.96 22.85
N PRO A 364 -15.24 -10.07 23.51
CA PRO A 364 -15.17 -10.16 24.96
C PRO A 364 -13.70 -10.10 25.39
N ALA A 365 -13.39 -9.34 26.44
CA ALA A 365 -12.08 -9.48 27.06
C ALA A 365 -12.00 -10.84 27.74
N GLU A 366 -10.87 -11.51 27.55
CA GLU A 366 -10.65 -12.88 28.00
C GLU A 366 -9.79 -12.96 29.26
N GLY A 367 -9.33 -11.80 29.73
CA GLY A 367 -8.61 -11.64 30.97
C GLY A 367 -8.40 -10.18 31.34
N VAL A 368 -8.00 -9.97 32.59
CA VAL A 368 -7.63 -8.65 33.14
C VAL A 368 -6.23 -8.71 33.73
N LEU A 369 -5.42 -7.71 33.43
CA LEU A 369 -4.12 -7.52 34.06
C LEU A 369 -4.25 -6.47 35.16
N VAL A 370 -4.16 -6.92 36.40
CA VAL A 370 -4.32 -6.08 37.59
C VAL A 370 -2.96 -5.68 38.13
N PRO A 371 -2.63 -4.38 38.23
CA PRO A 371 -1.39 -3.96 38.85
C PRO A 371 -1.48 -4.14 40.37
N VAL A 372 -0.57 -4.93 40.94
CA VAL A 372 -0.38 -5.08 42.40
C VAL A 372 0.80 -4.23 42.83
N ARG A 373 0.56 -3.26 43.73
CA ARG A 373 1.56 -2.31 44.25
C ARG A 373 1.71 -2.39 45.76
N SER A 374 0.76 -2.98 46.46
CA SER A 374 0.74 -3.14 47.91
C SER A 374 0.09 -4.46 48.33
N ALA A 375 0.29 -4.87 49.59
CA ALA A 375 -0.43 -6.01 50.17
C ALA A 375 -1.96 -5.78 50.21
N GLY A 376 -2.43 -4.53 50.28
CA GLY A 376 -3.85 -4.20 50.24
C GLY A 376 -4.51 -4.56 48.92
N ASP A 377 -3.77 -4.45 47.81
CA ASP A 377 -4.25 -4.82 46.46
C ASP A 377 -4.54 -6.33 46.35
N LEU A 378 -3.81 -7.16 47.10
CA LEU A 378 -4.07 -8.61 47.17
C LEU A 378 -5.42 -8.90 47.83
N GLY A 379 -5.82 -8.10 48.83
CA GLY A 379 -7.12 -8.21 49.47
C GLY A 379 -8.28 -7.97 48.50
N ALA A 380 -8.16 -6.94 47.64
CA ALA A 380 -9.14 -6.64 46.61
C ALA A 380 -9.26 -7.77 45.57
N LEU A 381 -8.13 -8.39 45.20
CA LEU A 381 -8.10 -9.55 44.30
C LEU A 381 -8.81 -10.77 44.91
N CYS A 382 -8.52 -11.10 46.17
CA CYS A 382 -9.16 -12.21 46.87
C CYS A 382 -10.69 -12.01 47.00
N ALA A 383 -11.13 -10.78 47.25
CA ALA A 383 -12.56 -10.47 47.39
C ALA A 383 -13.35 -10.68 46.09
N VAL A 384 -12.74 -10.43 44.93
CA VAL A 384 -13.37 -10.66 43.62
C VAL A 384 -13.30 -12.13 43.23
N ALA A 385 -12.20 -12.84 43.49
CA ALA A 385 -12.05 -14.26 43.16
C ALA A 385 -12.97 -15.20 43.96
N ALA A 386 -13.48 -14.73 45.11
CA ALA A 386 -14.40 -15.49 45.97
C ALA A 386 -15.89 -15.37 45.57
N ARG A 387 -16.21 -14.57 44.55
CA ARG A 387 -17.55 -14.36 43.98
C ARG A 387 -17.63 -14.97 42.60
#